data_AF-A0A821S5C9-F1
#
_entry.id   AF-A0A821S5C9-F1
#
_cell.length_a   1.000
_cell.length_b   1.000
_cell.length_c   1.000
_cell.angle_alpha   90.00
_cell.angle_beta   90.00
_cell.angle_gamma   90.00
#
_symmetry.space_group_name_H-M   'P 1'
#
loop_
_entity.id
_entity.type
_entity.pdbx_description
1 polymer ?
#
loop_
_entity_poly.entity_id
_entity_poly.type
_entity_poly.pdbx_seq_one_letter_code
_entity_poly.pdbx_strand_id
1 'polypeptide(L)' 'SEQDLRQELSQYGAVVSVRILRDQQKQSRGVGFARMNDREQCQAIINRFHNQSFPDFPDKSVHVKFADASNKNKKLYKT' A
#
# COMPACT_ATOMS: atom_id res chain seq x y z
N SER A 1 6.96 7.24 -4.74
CA SER A 1 6.78 6.21 -5.80
C SER A 1 6.70 4.81 -5.20
N GLU A 2 6.45 3.77 -6.01
CA GLU A 2 6.43 2.37 -5.52
C GLU A 2 7.74 2.00 -4.80
N GLN A 3 8.86 2.52 -5.30
CA GLN A 3 10.18 2.31 -4.71
C GLN A 3 10.30 2.93 -3.32
N ASP A 4 9.86 4.17 -3.12
CA ASP A 4 9.83 4.80 -1.78
C ASP A 4 8.98 4.00 -0.80
N LEU A 5 7.80 3.56 -1.23
CA LEU A 5 6.92 2.74 -0.39
C LEU A 5 7.62 1.43 -0.01
N ARG A 6 8.28 0.76 -0.96
CA ARG A 6 9.05 -0.46 -0.67
C ARG A 6 10.18 -0.19 0.31
N GLN A 7 10.90 0.91 0.16
CA GLN A 7 12.04 1.24 1.02
C GLN A 7 11.58 1.54 2.46
N GLU A 8 10.53 2.34 2.60
CA GLU A 8 9.91 2.65 3.90
C GLU A 8 9.30 1.42 4.58
N LEU A 9 8.72 0.49 3.82
CA LEU A 9 8.19 -0.75 4.37
C LEU A 9 9.31 -1.78 4.68
N SER A 10 10.43 -1.70 3.97
CA SER A 10 11.57 -2.59 4.14
C SER A 10 12.25 -2.45 5.50
N GLN A 11 12.08 -1.31 6.17
CA GLN A 11 12.59 -1.11 7.54
C GLN A 11 11.78 -1.89 8.58
N TYR A 12 10.52 -2.19 8.28
CA TYR A 12 9.68 -3.03 9.12
C TYR A 12 9.94 -4.49 8.80
N GLY A 13 9.88 -4.89 7.52
CA GLY A 13 10.24 -6.26 7.13
C GLY A 13 10.26 -6.54 5.63
N ALA A 14 10.27 -7.83 5.28
CA ALA A 14 10.34 -8.27 3.89
C ALA A 14 9.06 -7.92 3.11
N VAL A 15 9.20 -6.94 2.20
CA VAL A 15 8.16 -6.53 1.26
C VAL A 15 8.11 -7.50 0.08
N VAL A 16 6.99 -8.19 -0.08
CA VAL A 16 6.77 -9.16 -1.17
C VAL A 16 6.45 -8.44 -2.47
N SER A 17 5.56 -7.44 -2.43
CA SER A 17 5.19 -6.66 -3.62
C SER A 17 4.56 -5.34 -3.23
N VAL A 18 4.82 -4.30 -4.01
CA VAL A 18 4.15 -3.00 -3.92
C VAL A 18 3.48 -2.70 -5.25
N ARG A 19 2.32 -2.03 -5.22
CA ARG A 19 1.59 -1.60 -6.40
C ARG A 19 0.87 -0.29 -6.09
N ILE A 20 1.11 0.75 -6.87
CA ILE A 20 0.36 2.01 -6.74
C ILE A 20 -0.76 2.04 -7.78
N LEU A 21 -1.97 2.41 -7.36
CA LEU A 21 -3.09 2.68 -8.27
C LEU A 21 -2.90 4.04 -8.91
N ARG A 22 -2.74 4.02 -10.24
CA ARG A 22 -2.67 5.20 -11.09
C ARG A 22 -3.90 5.23 -11.99
N ASP A 23 -4.48 6.41 -12.17
CA ASP A 23 -5.61 6.62 -13.06
C ASP A 23 -5.18 6.56 -14.54
N GLN A 24 -6.15 6.54 -15.48
CA GLN A 24 -5.86 6.53 -16.93
C GLN A 24 -5.06 7.76 -17.36
N GLN A 25 -5.16 8.86 -16.61
CA GLN A 25 -4.39 10.07 -16.84
C GLN A 25 -2.98 10.05 -16.20
N LYS A 26 -2.49 8.87 -15.77
CA LYS A 26 -1.23 8.65 -15.01
C LYS A 26 -1.11 9.44 -13.70
N GLN A 27 -2.19 10.08 -13.24
CA GLN A 27 -2.27 10.71 -11.94
C GLN A 27 -2.42 9.61 -10.87
N SER A 28 -1.54 9.59 -9.88
CA SER A 28 -1.64 8.67 -8.75
C SER A 28 -2.88 9.01 -7.94
N ARG A 29 -3.79 8.04 -7.74
CA ARG A 29 -5.01 8.26 -6.95
C ARG A 29 -4.76 8.35 -5.43
N GLY A 30 -3.48 8.39 -5.03
CA GLY A 30 -3.08 8.34 -3.62
C GLY A 30 -3.30 6.97 -2.96
N VAL A 31 -3.63 5.93 -3.74
CA VAL A 31 -3.91 4.59 -3.24
C VAL A 31 -2.77 3.65 -3.66
N GLY A 32 -2.26 2.89 -2.70
CA GLY A 32 -1.24 1.87 -2.92
C GLY A 32 -1.55 0.60 -2.15
N PHE A 33 -1.10 -0.53 -2.69
CA PHE A 33 -1.19 -1.84 -2.09
C PHE A 33 0.22 -2.35 -1.85
N ALA A 34 0.47 -2.84 -0.64
CA ALA A 34 1.70 -3.52 -0.29
C ALA A 34 1.38 -4.90 0.29
N ARG A 35 2.16 -5.89 -0.11
CA ARG A 35 2.13 -7.25 0.43
C ARG A 35 3.39 -7.46 1.24
N MET A 36 3.23 -7.80 2.52
CA MET A 36 4.33 -8.20 3.41
C MET A 36 4.34 -9.71 3.58
N ASN A 37 5.47 -10.23 4.06
CA ASN A 37 5.62 -11.65 4.39
C ASN A 37 4.87 -12.03 5.68
N ASP A 38 4.86 -11.12 6.67
CA ASP A 38 4.35 -11.39 8.02
C ASP A 38 3.24 -10.41 8.43
N ARG A 39 2.26 -10.93 9.16
CA ARG A 39 1.12 -10.13 9.65
C ARG A 39 1.54 -9.13 10.73
N GLU A 40 2.47 -9.49 11.59
CA GLU A 40 2.96 -8.60 12.66
C GLU A 40 3.58 -7.33 12.08
N GLN A 41 4.36 -7.47 11.00
CA GLN A 41 4.94 -6.37 10.25
C GLN A 41 3.85 -5.45 9.69
N CYS A 42 2.81 -6.02 9.08
CA CYS A 42 1.67 -5.24 8.58
C CYS A 42 1.02 -4.41 9.69
N GLN A 43 0.88 -4.98 10.89
CA GLN A 43 0.28 -4.27 12.02
C GLN A 43 1.16 -3.10 12.49
N ALA A 44 2.47 -3.29 12.58
CA ALA A 44 3.42 -2.23 12.90
C ALA A 44 3.38 -1.10 11.87
N ILE A 45 3.35 -1.44 10.58
CA ILE A 45 3.21 -0.50 9.46
C ILE A 45 1.90 0.28 9.57
N ILE A 46 0.77 -0.40 9.75
CA ILE A 46 -0.53 0.27 9.92
C ILE A 46 -0.45 1.24 11.10
N ASN A 47 0.03 0.80 12.25
CA ASN A 47 0.07 1.68 13.42
C ASN A 47 0.99 2.90 13.24
N ARG A 48 2.05 2.78 12.42
CA ARG A 48 3.00 3.87 12.19
C ARG A 48 2.58 4.85 11.10
N PHE A 49 2.10 4.33 9.96
CA PHE A 49 1.77 5.13 8.78
C PHE A 49 0.30 5.54 8.72
N HIS A 50 -0.59 4.89 9.48
CA HIS A 50 -1.99 5.29 9.54
C HIS A 50 -2.11 6.67 10.19
N ASN A 51 -2.82 7.57 9.53
CA ASN A 51 -2.98 8.98 9.86
C ASN A 51 -1.69 9.79 9.78
N GLN A 52 -0.68 9.32 9.03
CA GLN A 52 0.47 10.14 8.73
C GLN A 52 0.05 11.27 7.77
N SER A 53 0.21 12.51 8.22
CA SER A 53 0.03 13.69 7.38
C SER A 53 1.29 13.94 6.57
N PHE A 54 1.13 14.23 5.28
CA PHE A 54 2.25 14.71 4.48
C PHE A 54 2.43 16.21 4.75
N PRO A 55 3.66 16.68 5.03
CA PRO A 55 3.91 18.11 5.26
C PRO A 55 3.53 18.97 4.05
N ASP A 56 3.55 18.40 2.84
CA ASP A 56 3.18 19.04 1.58
C ASP A 56 1.65 19.22 1.42
N PHE A 57 0.85 18.39 2.10
CA PHE A 57 -0.61 18.40 1.99
C PHE A 57 -1.23 18.21 3.39
N PRO A 58 -1.36 19.28 4.20
CA PRO A 58 -1.91 19.17 5.55
C PRO A 58 -3.36 18.67 5.57
N ASP A 59 -4.09 18.81 4.46
CA ASP A 59 -5.46 18.31 4.27
C ASP A 59 -5.53 16.81 3.91
N LYS A 60 -4.41 16.20 3.49
CA LYS A 60 -4.39 14.81 3.02
C LYS A 60 -3.64 13.90 4.00
N SER A 61 -4.40 13.07 4.72
CA SER A 61 -3.86 12.03 5.60
C SER A 61 -3.74 10.69 4.88
N VAL A 62 -2.65 9.96 5.16
CA VAL A 62 -2.48 8.58 4.71
C VAL A 62 -3.34 7.66 5.54
N HIS A 63 -4.15 6.85 4.88
CA HIS A 63 -4.86 5.76 5.53
C HIS A 63 -4.24 4.42 5.14
N VAL A 64 -3.63 3.76 6.13
CA VAL A 64 -3.12 2.40 5.98
C VAL A 64 -4.02 1.46 6.77
N LYS A 65 -4.53 0.42 6.11
CA LYS A 65 -5.43 -0.59 6.69
C LYS A 65 -5.08 -1.95 6.09
N PHE A 66 -5.48 -3.02 6.76
CA PHE A 66 -5.46 -4.33 6.11
C PHE A 66 -6.37 -4.29 4.88
N ALA A 67 -5.83 -4.71 3.73
CA ALA A 67 -6.64 -4.85 2.53
C ALA A 67 -7.67 -5.96 2.80
N ASP A 68 -8.95 -5.64 2.59
CA ASP A 68 -10.00 -6.66 2.68
C ASP A 68 -9.75 -7.72 1.60
N ALA A 69 -9.56 -8.97 2.03
CA ALA A 69 -9.27 -10.08 1.13
C ALA A 69 -10.51 -10.56 0.35
N SER A 70 -11.59 -9.78 0.31
CA SER A 70 -12.78 -10.07 -0.47
C SER A 70 -12.61 -9.66 -1.94
N ASN A 71 -11.75 -10.38 -2.66
CA ASN A 71 -12.05 -10.66 -4.06
C ASN A 71 -11.47 -12.01 -4.49
N LYS A 72 -12.03 -13.08 -3.90
CA LYS A 72 -12.07 -14.40 -4.52
C LYS A 72 -12.99 -14.38 -5.75
N ASN A 73 -12.68 -13.67 -6.85
CA ASN A 73 -13.38 -13.91 -8.12
C ASN A 73 -12.54 -13.57 -9.36
N LYS A 74 -11.99 -14.66 -9.93
CA LYS A 74 -11.98 -14.98 -11.37
C LYS A 74 -11.49 -13.88 -12.34
N LYS A 75 -10.20 -13.98 -12.71
CA LYS A 75 -9.85 -14.13 -14.13
C LYS A 75 -8.62 -15.00 -14.23
N LEU A 76 -8.93 -16.30 -14.17
CA LEU A 76 -8.19 -17.36 -14.82
C LEU A 76 -7.79 -16.84 -16.21
N TYR A 77 -6.49 -16.69 -16.43
CA TYR A 77 -5.89 -16.64 -17.76
C TYR A 77 -6.39 -17.88 -18.50
N LYS A 78 -7.33 -17.70 -19.42
CA LYS A 78 -7.76 -18.74 -20.33
C LYS A 78 -7.62 -18.17 -21.73
N THR A 79 -6.62 -18.75 -22.39
CA THR A 79 -6.29 -18.88 -23.82
C THR A 79 -7.22 -18.21 -24.81
#